data_AF-A0A6M8VYM8-F1
#
_entry.id   AF-A0A6M8VYM8-F1
#
_cell.length_a   1.000
_cell.length_b   1.000
_cell.length_c   1.000
_cell.angle_alpha   90.00
_cell.angle_beta   90.00
_cell.angle_gamma   90.00
#
_symmetry.space_group_name_H-M   'P 1'
#
loop_
_entity.id
_entity.type
_entity.pdbx_description
1 polymer ?
#
loop_
_entity_poly.entity_id
_entity_poly.type
_entity_poly.pdbx_seq_one_letter_code
_entity_poly.pdbx_strand_id
1 'polypeptide(L)'
;MRKTIFTALVLTLCLAISVPAYAAKDKKTEEKKFADDFEEYRSLGIGLLLKEGQEHLLSGMEDNSQALRTEKGAANIVELSAQLDEAFAIYAEEKYEEAFEKFITTARAGSAEAQEMVGMMFAQGQGTKQDDVQALRWLERAAQNFQPLAMHHVGVRYFGGQGVKRDVLNAAKWLSLSVEFYGDDTSDASERARQDLKNMMARLSLREQRQVQNAVREWRTENKAGIKIWERTKSQQEQIEQQKAGGQQ
;
A
#
# COMPACT_ATOMS: atom_id res chain seq x y z
N MET A 1 -5.91 38.61 10.56
CA MET A 1 -7.39 38.43 10.54
C MET A 1 -7.89 38.05 9.15
N ARG A 2 -7.44 36.91 8.59
CA ARG A 2 -7.95 36.32 7.33
C ARG A 2 -8.02 34.78 7.35
N LYS A 3 -7.79 34.15 8.51
CA LYS A 3 -7.83 32.68 8.68
C LYS A 3 -9.02 32.18 9.52
N THR A 4 -9.89 33.07 9.98
CA THR A 4 -11.06 32.72 10.82
C THR A 4 -12.40 32.81 10.09
N ILE A 5 -12.43 33.20 8.80
CA ILE A 5 -13.68 33.35 8.03
C ILE A 5 -13.94 32.12 7.13
N PHE A 6 -12.93 31.30 6.83
CA PHE A 6 -13.11 30.14 5.93
C PHE A 6 -13.64 28.89 6.64
N THR A 7 -13.48 28.78 7.96
CA THR A 7 -13.99 27.65 8.76
C THR A 7 -15.49 27.77 9.11
N ALA A 8 -16.10 28.95 8.96
CA ALA A 8 -17.51 29.17 9.30
C ALA A 8 -18.49 28.92 8.13
N LEU A 9 -18.00 28.80 6.89
CA LEU A 9 -18.85 28.65 5.69
C LEU A 9 -19.04 27.21 5.22
N VAL A 10 -18.21 26.27 5.72
CA VAL A 10 -18.34 24.83 5.43
C VAL A 10 -19.29 24.14 6.42
N LEU A 11 -19.47 24.68 7.62
CA LEU A 11 -20.38 24.12 8.64
C LEU A 11 -21.86 24.50 8.47
N THR A 12 -22.18 25.47 7.62
CA THR A 12 -23.57 25.91 7.37
C THR A 12 -24.17 25.33 6.10
N LEU A 13 -23.42 24.61 5.26
CA LEU A 13 -23.95 23.99 4.03
C LEU A 13 -24.37 22.52 4.18
N CYS A 14 -24.13 21.86 5.33
CA CYS A 14 -24.55 20.47 5.58
C CYS A 14 -25.93 20.33 6.26
N LEU A 15 -26.71 21.41 6.43
CA LEU A 15 -28.04 21.36 7.05
C LEU A 15 -29.17 21.84 6.13
N ALA A 16 -29.08 21.60 4.83
CA ALA A 16 -30.10 22.04 3.88
C ALA A 16 -30.42 21.02 2.78
N ILE A 17 -30.64 19.74 3.11
CA ILE A 17 -31.46 18.84 2.30
C ILE A 17 -32.39 18.01 3.22
N SER A 18 -33.59 18.57 3.40
CA SER A 18 -34.87 17.98 3.83
C SER A 18 -34.94 16.62 4.54
N VAL A 19 -35.27 16.65 5.84
CA VAL A 19 -36.26 15.75 6.45
C VAL A 19 -37.29 16.64 7.17
N PRO A 20 -38.61 16.46 6.99
CA PRO A 20 -39.60 17.33 7.62
C PRO A 20 -39.69 17.06 9.12
N ALA A 21 -40.03 18.12 9.86
CA ALA A 21 -40.19 18.15 11.31
C ALA A 21 -41.18 17.12 11.84
N TYR A 22 -40.80 16.38 12.88
CA TYR A 22 -41.74 15.75 13.80
C TYR A 22 -41.30 15.97 15.25
N ALA A 23 -42.30 16.24 16.08
CA ALA A 23 -42.19 16.83 17.40
C ALA A 23 -41.61 15.89 18.46
N ALA A 24 -40.95 16.50 19.45
CA ALA A 24 -40.30 15.86 20.59
C ALA A 24 -41.23 14.97 21.43
N LYS A 25 -40.82 13.71 21.67
CA LYS A 25 -41.19 12.90 22.84
C LYS A 25 -40.13 11.83 23.13
N ASP A 26 -39.67 11.81 24.38
CA ASP A 26 -38.84 10.79 25.06
C ASP A 26 -37.48 10.36 24.48
N LYS A 27 -36.44 11.13 24.82
CA LYS A 27 -35.02 10.84 24.51
C LYS A 27 -34.45 9.52 25.05
N LYS A 28 -35.03 8.93 26.11
CA LYS A 28 -34.44 7.74 26.77
C LYS A 28 -34.85 6.40 26.15
N THR A 29 -35.96 6.36 25.42
CA THR A 29 -36.45 5.13 24.78
C THR A 29 -35.91 4.99 23.35
N GLU A 30 -35.64 6.12 22.69
CA GLU A 30 -35.00 6.15 21.37
C GLU A 30 -33.51 5.85 21.43
N GLU A 31 -32.77 6.28 22.46
CA GLU A 31 -31.35 5.94 22.61
C GLU A 31 -31.10 4.42 22.67
N LYS A 32 -32.03 3.66 23.27
CA LYS A 32 -31.91 2.21 23.37
C LYS A 32 -32.27 1.50 22.06
N LYS A 33 -33.28 2.02 21.35
CA LYS A 33 -33.69 1.48 20.03
C LYS A 33 -32.66 1.81 18.94
N PHE A 34 -32.04 2.98 19.02
CA PHE A 34 -30.98 3.44 18.11
C PHE A 34 -29.65 2.71 18.35
N ALA A 35 -29.40 2.23 19.57
CA ALA A 35 -28.23 1.41 19.89
C ALA A 35 -28.36 -0.04 19.38
N ASP A 36 -29.57 -0.62 19.42
CA ASP A 36 -29.83 -1.96 18.91
C ASP A 36 -29.76 -2.00 17.35
N ASP A 37 -30.23 -0.96 16.67
CA ASP A 37 -30.06 -0.80 15.21
C ASP A 37 -28.58 -0.64 14.82
N PHE A 38 -27.74 -0.04 15.68
CA PHE A 38 -26.32 0.20 15.40
C PHE A 38 -25.48 -1.09 15.37
N GLU A 39 -25.81 -2.10 16.18
CA GLU A 39 -25.18 -3.42 16.15
C GLU A 39 -25.66 -4.25 14.94
N GLU A 40 -26.92 -4.11 14.53
CA GLU A 40 -27.44 -4.75 13.31
C GLU A 40 -26.77 -4.16 12.06
N TYR A 41 -26.59 -2.83 11.97
CA TYR A 41 -25.76 -2.17 10.94
C TYR A 41 -24.28 -2.57 11.02
N ARG A 42 -23.75 -2.85 12.22
CA ARG A 42 -22.39 -3.40 12.44
C ARG A 42 -22.20 -4.76 11.79
N SER A 43 -23.21 -5.62 11.90
CA SER A 43 -23.17 -6.98 11.35
C SER A 43 -23.45 -7.04 9.84
N LEU A 44 -24.19 -6.07 9.28
CA LEU A 44 -24.69 -6.13 7.90
C LEU A 44 -24.05 -5.17 6.88
N GLY A 45 -23.14 -4.26 7.28
CA GLY A 45 -22.61 -3.27 6.32
C GLY A 45 -21.32 -2.52 6.68
N ILE A 46 -20.54 -2.93 7.68
CA ILE A 46 -19.43 -2.12 8.20
C ILE A 46 -18.08 -2.25 7.48
N GLY A 47 -17.92 -3.18 6.52
CA GLY A 47 -16.71 -3.19 5.68
C GLY A 47 -16.60 -2.02 4.69
N LEU A 48 -17.72 -1.45 4.23
CA LEU A 48 -17.73 -0.48 3.13
C LEU A 48 -17.94 0.98 3.54
N LEU A 49 -18.75 1.26 4.57
CA LEU A 49 -19.06 2.65 4.96
C LEU A 49 -17.94 3.34 5.75
N LEU A 50 -17.01 2.57 6.35
CA LEU A 50 -15.74 3.12 6.84
C LEU A 50 -14.80 3.55 5.69
N LYS A 51 -15.03 3.10 4.44
CA LYS A 51 -14.16 3.34 3.28
C LYS A 51 -14.27 4.79 2.77
N GLU A 52 -15.46 5.37 2.67
CA GLU A 52 -15.65 6.75 2.18
C GLU A 52 -15.23 7.82 3.22
N GLY A 53 -15.45 7.55 4.52
CA GLY A 53 -14.97 8.42 5.60
C GLY A 53 -13.44 8.38 5.80
N GLN A 54 -12.81 7.23 5.52
CA GLN A 54 -11.35 7.10 5.54
C GLN A 54 -10.67 7.65 4.28
N GLU A 55 -11.34 7.70 3.12
CA GLU A 55 -10.75 8.31 1.92
C GLU A 55 -10.46 9.81 2.09
N HIS A 56 -11.30 10.55 2.82
CA HIS A 56 -11.04 11.95 3.16
C HIS A 56 -9.94 12.15 4.23
N LEU A 57 -9.71 11.17 5.10
CA LEU A 57 -8.58 11.19 6.04
C LEU A 57 -7.28 10.75 5.35
N LEU A 58 -7.34 9.83 4.39
CA LEU A 58 -6.20 9.30 3.64
C LEU A 58 -5.72 10.24 2.54
N SER A 59 -6.59 11.06 1.93
CA SER A 59 -6.14 12.18 1.07
C SER A 59 -5.40 13.25 1.88
N GLY A 60 -5.62 13.30 3.20
CA GLY A 60 -4.83 14.11 4.14
C GLY A 60 -3.53 13.44 4.61
N MET A 61 -3.28 12.18 4.24
CA MET A 61 -2.06 11.42 4.55
C MET A 61 -1.13 11.29 3.33
N GLU A 62 -1.25 12.19 2.35
CA GLU A 62 -0.36 12.28 1.18
C GLU A 62 1.13 12.49 1.53
N ASP A 63 1.49 12.70 2.80
CA ASP A 63 2.88 12.92 3.26
C ASP A 63 3.48 11.82 4.16
N ASN A 64 2.84 10.65 4.33
CA ASN A 64 3.33 9.67 5.31
C ASN A 64 4.41 8.68 4.78
N SER A 65 4.71 8.67 3.48
CA SER A 65 5.87 7.92 2.94
C SER A 65 7.21 8.56 3.34
N GLN A 66 7.21 9.83 3.77
CA GLN A 66 8.36 10.48 4.41
C GLN A 66 8.44 10.20 5.92
N ALA A 67 7.31 10.08 6.61
CA ALA A 67 7.28 9.84 8.07
C ALA A 67 7.80 8.45 8.49
N LEU A 68 7.71 7.44 7.60
CA LEU A 68 8.33 6.12 7.84
C LEU A 68 9.86 6.14 7.70
N ARG A 69 10.47 7.21 7.17
CA ARG A 69 11.92 7.30 6.91
C ARG A 69 12.74 7.66 8.15
N THR A 70 12.13 8.08 9.25
CA THR A 70 12.86 8.57 10.44
C THR A 70 12.82 7.57 11.59
N GLU A 71 13.92 6.84 11.72
CA GLU A 71 14.52 6.37 12.99
C GLU A 71 13.78 5.32 13.85
N LYS A 72 12.47 5.09 13.68
CA LYS A 72 11.72 4.04 14.40
C LYS A 72 11.64 2.69 13.68
N GLY A 73 12.10 2.61 12.44
CA GLY A 73 11.95 1.42 11.58
C GLY A 73 12.79 0.21 12.02
N ALA A 74 14.02 0.40 12.53
CA ALA A 74 14.96 -0.69 12.77
C ALA A 74 14.61 -1.59 13.98
N ALA A 75 14.06 -1.02 15.05
CA ALA A 75 13.65 -1.79 16.24
C ALA A 75 12.36 -2.60 16.01
N ASN A 76 11.58 -2.26 14.97
CA ASN A 76 10.31 -2.91 14.66
C ASN A 76 10.48 -4.09 13.67
N ILE A 77 11.67 -4.32 13.11
CA ILE A 77 11.87 -5.30 12.01
C ILE A 77 11.67 -6.74 12.48
N VAL A 78 12.17 -7.12 13.66
CA VAL A 78 12.08 -8.50 14.18
C VAL A 78 10.65 -8.85 14.61
N GLU A 79 9.92 -7.89 15.17
CA GLU A 79 8.51 -8.08 15.53
C GLU A 79 7.64 -8.19 14.27
N LEU A 80 7.89 -7.35 13.27
CA LEU A 80 7.18 -7.40 12.00
C LEU A 80 7.51 -8.66 11.19
N SER A 81 8.74 -9.20 11.27
CA SER A 81 9.08 -10.45 10.58
C SER A 81 8.33 -11.65 11.16
N ALA A 82 8.21 -11.75 12.49
CA ALA A 82 7.45 -12.84 13.11
C ALA A 82 5.95 -12.78 12.80
N GLN A 83 5.36 -11.58 12.79
CA GLN A 83 3.96 -11.38 12.38
C GLN A 83 3.74 -11.75 10.90
N LEU A 84 4.74 -11.46 10.07
CA LEU A 84 4.71 -11.77 8.64
C LEU A 84 4.79 -13.29 8.40
N ASP A 85 5.68 -14.00 9.09
CA ASP A 85 5.78 -15.47 9.02
C ASP A 85 4.47 -16.14 9.43
N GLU A 86 3.83 -15.65 10.51
CA GLU A 86 2.50 -16.11 10.94
C GLU A 86 1.46 -15.91 9.83
N ALA A 87 1.43 -14.72 9.22
CA ALA A 87 0.48 -14.41 8.16
C ALA A 87 0.67 -15.31 6.92
N PHE A 88 1.92 -15.58 6.53
CA PHE A 88 2.24 -16.50 5.43
C PHE A 88 1.86 -17.94 5.75
N ALA A 89 2.03 -18.41 6.99
CA ALA A 89 1.59 -19.74 7.40
C ALA A 89 0.07 -19.89 7.26
N ILE A 90 -0.70 -18.91 7.75
CA ILE A 90 -2.17 -18.90 7.62
C ILE A 90 -2.58 -18.85 6.14
N TYR A 91 -1.89 -18.06 5.33
CA TYR A 91 -2.13 -17.98 3.89
C TYR A 91 -1.87 -19.31 3.17
N ALA A 92 -0.80 -20.03 3.54
CA ALA A 92 -0.47 -21.34 3.00
C ALA A 92 -1.51 -22.43 3.36
N GLU A 93 -2.25 -22.22 4.45
CA GLU A 93 -3.42 -23.05 4.83
C GLU A 93 -4.72 -22.64 4.10
N GLU A 94 -4.63 -21.73 3.13
CA GLU A 94 -5.76 -21.19 2.33
C GLU A 94 -6.84 -20.49 3.18
N LYS A 95 -6.50 -20.10 4.42
CA LYS A 95 -7.38 -19.31 5.32
C LYS A 95 -7.30 -17.83 4.97
N TYR A 96 -7.75 -17.49 3.77
CA TYR A 96 -7.44 -16.18 3.19
C TYR A 96 -8.03 -14.98 3.96
N GLU A 97 -9.21 -15.09 4.57
CA GLU A 97 -9.79 -13.98 5.36
C GLU A 97 -8.93 -13.69 6.61
N GLU A 98 -8.52 -14.74 7.32
CA GLU A 98 -7.65 -14.61 8.50
C GLU A 98 -6.25 -14.10 8.11
N ALA A 99 -5.69 -14.63 7.02
CA ALA A 99 -4.42 -14.15 6.48
C ALA A 99 -4.51 -12.67 6.10
N PHE A 100 -5.61 -12.23 5.48
CA PHE A 100 -5.82 -10.85 5.09
C PHE A 100 -5.80 -9.90 6.28
N GLU A 101 -6.48 -10.26 7.37
CA GLU A 101 -6.50 -9.48 8.62
C GLU A 101 -5.11 -9.37 9.28
N LYS A 102 -4.30 -10.43 9.19
CA LYS A 102 -2.91 -10.39 9.65
C LYS A 102 -2.04 -9.52 8.75
N PHE A 103 -2.08 -9.74 7.43
CA PHE A 103 -1.30 -8.94 6.48
C PHE A 103 -1.67 -7.46 6.54
N ILE A 104 -2.95 -7.08 6.62
CA ILE A 104 -3.34 -5.67 6.70
C ILE A 104 -2.84 -5.01 7.99
N THR A 105 -2.79 -5.76 9.09
CA THR A 105 -2.25 -5.27 10.37
C THR A 105 -0.75 -5.01 10.27
N THR A 106 0.02 -5.97 9.75
CA THR A 106 1.47 -5.86 9.56
C THR A 106 1.85 -4.83 8.48
N ALA A 107 1.03 -4.69 7.43
CA ALA A 107 1.19 -3.69 6.38
C ALA A 107 1.01 -2.26 6.89
N ARG A 108 0.01 -2.05 7.78
CA ARG A 108 -0.23 -0.76 8.45
C ARG A 108 0.89 -0.39 9.42
N ALA A 109 1.57 -1.39 9.98
CA ALA A 109 2.74 -1.19 10.82
C ALA A 109 4.04 -0.89 10.04
N GLY A 110 3.98 -0.93 8.70
CA GLY A 110 5.06 -0.46 7.81
C GLY A 110 5.84 -1.57 7.11
N SER A 111 5.43 -2.84 7.21
CA SER A 111 6.08 -3.92 6.45
C SER A 111 5.77 -3.79 4.95
N ALA A 112 6.81 -3.58 4.14
CA ALA A 112 6.68 -3.46 2.70
C ALA A 112 6.23 -4.78 2.04
N GLU A 113 6.67 -5.92 2.57
CA GLU A 113 6.27 -7.25 2.10
C GLU A 113 4.80 -7.55 2.45
N ALA A 114 4.33 -7.17 3.64
CA ALA A 114 2.91 -7.26 3.96
C ALA A 114 2.06 -6.33 3.08
N GLN A 115 2.55 -5.11 2.79
CA GLN A 115 1.87 -4.18 1.87
C GLN A 115 1.75 -4.78 0.46
N GLU A 116 2.80 -5.46 -0.02
CA GLU A 116 2.76 -6.20 -1.28
C GLU A 116 1.67 -7.28 -1.26
N MET A 117 1.66 -8.11 -0.21
CA MET A 117 0.69 -9.19 -0.08
C MET A 117 -0.75 -8.69 -0.01
N VAL A 118 -1.03 -7.64 0.76
CA VAL A 118 -2.35 -7.00 0.78
C VAL A 118 -2.77 -6.55 -0.63
N GLY A 119 -1.84 -5.97 -1.38
CA GLY A 119 -2.07 -5.58 -2.78
C GLY A 119 -2.44 -6.77 -3.66
N MET A 120 -1.76 -7.90 -3.51
CA MET A 120 -2.04 -9.14 -4.24
C MET A 120 -3.37 -9.78 -3.81
N MET A 121 -3.72 -9.75 -2.53
CA MET A 121 -4.99 -10.27 -2.04
C MET A 121 -6.18 -9.46 -2.57
N PHE A 122 -6.07 -8.12 -2.64
CA PHE A 122 -7.04 -7.29 -3.35
C PHE A 122 -7.09 -7.57 -4.85
N ALA A 123 -5.96 -7.88 -5.48
CA ALA A 123 -5.91 -8.23 -6.90
C ALA A 123 -6.69 -9.50 -7.23
N GLN A 124 -6.63 -10.47 -6.33
CA GLN A 124 -7.16 -11.83 -6.54
C GLN A 124 -8.51 -12.06 -5.85
N GLY A 125 -8.95 -11.13 -4.99
CA GLY A 125 -10.13 -11.32 -4.16
C GLY A 125 -9.95 -12.43 -3.11
N GLN A 126 -8.73 -12.62 -2.62
CA GLN A 126 -8.43 -13.60 -1.58
C GLN A 126 -8.65 -12.98 -0.21
N GLY A 127 -9.59 -13.51 0.57
CA GLY A 127 -9.89 -13.00 1.91
C GLY A 127 -10.52 -11.60 1.92
N THR A 128 -10.83 -11.06 0.74
CA THR A 128 -11.42 -9.74 0.54
C THR A 128 -12.12 -9.72 -0.83
N LYS A 129 -12.89 -8.66 -1.11
CA LYS A 129 -13.43 -8.46 -2.46
C LYS A 129 -12.34 -7.99 -3.40
N GLN A 130 -12.31 -8.53 -4.62
CA GLN A 130 -11.38 -8.07 -5.66
C GLN A 130 -11.58 -6.57 -5.92
N ASP A 131 -10.48 -5.82 -5.88
CA ASP A 131 -10.46 -4.36 -6.03
C ASP A 131 -9.10 -3.92 -6.59
N ASP A 132 -9.03 -3.71 -7.91
CA ASP A 132 -7.78 -3.36 -8.59
C ASP A 132 -7.24 -1.97 -8.21
N VAL A 133 -8.11 -1.05 -7.79
CA VAL A 133 -7.69 0.29 -7.34
C VAL A 133 -6.99 0.17 -5.99
N GLN A 134 -7.57 -0.59 -5.06
CA GLN A 134 -6.92 -0.85 -3.77
C GLN A 134 -5.65 -1.69 -3.92
N ALA A 135 -5.66 -2.68 -4.83
CA ALA A 135 -4.47 -3.46 -5.14
C ALA A 135 -3.30 -2.56 -5.58
N LEU A 136 -3.54 -1.66 -6.54
CA LEU A 136 -2.53 -0.72 -7.00
C LEU A 136 -2.06 0.22 -5.88
N ARG A 137 -2.97 0.79 -5.09
CA ARG A 137 -2.62 1.67 -3.97
C ARG A 137 -1.69 1.01 -2.95
N TRP A 138 -1.92 -0.25 -2.60
CA TRP A 138 -1.06 -0.98 -1.66
C TRP A 138 0.28 -1.37 -2.27
N LEU A 139 0.29 -1.79 -3.54
CA LEU A 139 1.53 -2.09 -4.25
C LEU A 139 2.40 -0.84 -4.43
N GLU A 140 1.81 0.32 -4.71
CA GLU A 140 2.54 1.59 -4.80
C GLU A 140 3.17 1.98 -3.45
N ARG A 141 2.52 1.68 -2.32
CA ARG A 141 3.12 1.87 -0.98
C ARG A 141 4.32 0.97 -0.75
N ALA A 142 4.19 -0.32 -1.07
CA ALA A 142 5.30 -1.27 -0.98
C ALA A 142 6.47 -0.87 -1.89
N ALA A 143 6.17 -0.43 -3.13
CA ALA A 143 7.15 0.06 -4.08
C ALA A 143 7.87 1.34 -3.61
N GLN A 144 7.14 2.26 -2.96
CA GLN A 144 7.74 3.44 -2.31
C GLN A 144 8.66 3.07 -1.13
N ASN A 145 8.46 1.90 -0.53
CA ASN A 145 9.32 1.30 0.50
C ASN A 145 10.36 0.33 -0.09
N PHE A 146 10.71 0.50 -1.37
CA PHE A 146 11.81 -0.19 -2.04
C PHE A 146 11.62 -1.70 -2.24
N GLN A 147 10.38 -2.20 -2.21
CA GLN A 147 10.08 -3.62 -2.47
C GLN A 147 10.11 -3.92 -3.99
N PRO A 148 11.08 -4.69 -4.51
CA PRO A 148 11.28 -4.86 -5.96
C PRO A 148 10.12 -5.60 -6.65
N LEU A 149 9.53 -6.59 -5.97
CA LEU A 149 8.40 -7.36 -6.49
C LEU A 149 7.13 -6.49 -6.58
N ALA A 150 6.88 -5.65 -5.58
CA ALA A 150 5.82 -4.66 -5.65
C ALA A 150 6.03 -3.66 -6.82
N MET A 151 7.26 -3.17 -7.04
CA MET A 151 7.57 -2.32 -8.20
C MET A 151 7.25 -3.03 -9.53
N HIS A 152 7.55 -4.33 -9.65
CA HIS A 152 7.18 -5.13 -10.82
C HIS A 152 5.68 -5.17 -11.03
N HIS A 153 4.92 -5.48 -9.97
CA HIS A 153 3.46 -5.52 -10.01
C HIS A 153 2.83 -4.17 -10.36
N VAL A 154 3.34 -3.07 -9.81
CA VAL A 154 2.93 -1.71 -10.19
C VAL A 154 3.17 -1.50 -11.69
N GLY A 155 4.35 -1.86 -12.19
CA GLY A 155 4.68 -1.75 -13.61
C GLY A 155 3.73 -2.52 -14.52
N VAL A 156 3.41 -3.77 -14.17
CA VAL A 156 2.46 -4.61 -14.92
C VAL A 156 1.05 -4.01 -14.90
N ARG A 157 0.61 -3.44 -13.76
CA ARG A 157 -0.70 -2.80 -13.62
C ARG A 157 -0.85 -1.54 -14.46
N TYR A 158 0.17 -0.68 -14.49
CA TYR A 158 0.18 0.47 -15.40
C TYR A 158 0.20 0.04 -16.88
N PHE A 159 0.86 -1.07 -17.20
CA PHE A 159 0.88 -1.60 -18.57
C PHE A 159 -0.49 -2.14 -19.00
N GLY A 160 -1.17 -2.88 -18.13
CA GLY A 160 -2.48 -3.48 -18.42
C GLY A 160 -3.68 -2.58 -18.14
N GLY A 161 -3.49 -1.50 -17.38
CA GLY A 161 -4.56 -0.60 -16.95
C GLY A 161 -5.43 -1.17 -15.82
N GLN A 162 -4.90 -2.04 -14.97
CA GLN A 162 -5.65 -2.59 -13.83
C GLN A 162 -5.62 -1.62 -12.64
N GLY A 163 -6.77 -1.00 -12.34
CA GLY A 163 -6.91 -0.04 -11.25
C GLY A 163 -6.39 1.36 -11.59
N VAL A 164 -5.92 1.58 -12.83
CA VAL A 164 -5.42 2.85 -13.33
C VAL A 164 -5.57 2.93 -14.84
N LYS A 165 -5.61 4.13 -15.41
CA LYS A 165 -5.49 4.29 -16.86
C LYS A 165 -4.15 3.74 -17.32
N ARG A 166 -4.17 2.94 -18.38
CA ARG A 166 -2.96 2.39 -18.99
C ARG A 166 -1.93 3.50 -19.31
N ASP A 167 -0.70 3.30 -18.84
CA ASP A 167 0.44 4.20 -19.03
C ASP A 167 1.73 3.39 -19.21
N VAL A 168 2.22 3.33 -20.44
CA VAL A 168 3.37 2.51 -20.80
C VAL A 168 4.69 3.12 -20.30
N LEU A 169 4.79 4.45 -20.20
CA LEU A 169 6.02 5.09 -19.72
C LEU A 169 6.17 4.94 -18.21
N ASN A 170 5.08 5.09 -17.46
CA ASN A 170 5.08 4.80 -16.02
C ASN A 170 5.30 3.30 -15.75
N ALA A 171 4.73 2.41 -16.57
CA ALA A 171 5.01 0.98 -16.47
C ALA A 171 6.51 0.67 -16.64
N ALA A 172 7.13 1.22 -17.69
CA ALA A 172 8.56 1.03 -17.96
C ALA A 172 9.44 1.65 -16.86
N LYS A 173 9.05 2.79 -16.27
CA LYS A 173 9.72 3.39 -15.11
C LYS A 173 9.73 2.43 -13.92
N TRP A 174 8.57 1.91 -13.54
CA TRP A 174 8.46 0.99 -12.38
C TRP A 174 9.17 -0.34 -12.62
N LEU A 175 9.08 -0.92 -13.83
CA LEU A 175 9.87 -2.11 -14.19
C LEU A 175 11.38 -1.85 -14.17
N SER A 176 11.83 -0.66 -14.58
CA SER A 176 13.25 -0.29 -14.51
C SER A 176 13.74 -0.22 -13.06
N LEU A 177 12.94 0.38 -12.17
CA LEU A 177 13.23 0.43 -10.74
C LEU A 177 13.21 -0.98 -10.14
N SER A 178 12.24 -1.82 -10.47
CA SER A 178 12.18 -3.21 -10.00
C SER A 178 13.48 -3.97 -10.29
N VAL A 179 13.95 -3.93 -11.54
CA VAL A 179 15.22 -4.57 -11.94
C VAL A 179 16.42 -3.98 -11.21
N GLU A 180 16.46 -2.67 -11.03
CA GLU A 180 17.54 -2.00 -10.28
C GLU A 180 17.59 -2.46 -8.81
N PHE A 181 16.44 -2.53 -8.13
CA PHE A 181 16.37 -2.88 -6.71
C PHE A 181 16.49 -4.38 -6.44
N TYR A 182 16.18 -5.24 -7.41
CA TYR A 182 16.56 -6.65 -7.36
C TYR A 182 18.09 -6.83 -7.38
N GLY A 183 18.82 -5.96 -8.10
CA GLY A 183 20.29 -6.04 -8.20
C GLY A 183 20.75 -7.37 -8.78
N ASP A 184 21.58 -8.10 -8.03
CA ASP A 184 22.17 -9.39 -8.41
C ASP A 184 21.28 -10.60 -8.04
N ASP A 185 20.06 -10.38 -7.54
CA ASP A 185 19.10 -11.45 -7.27
C ASP A 185 18.86 -12.32 -8.52
N THR A 186 18.82 -13.64 -8.38
CA THR A 186 18.61 -14.61 -9.47
C THR A 186 17.34 -15.45 -9.30
N SER A 187 16.42 -15.00 -8.43
CA SER A 187 15.10 -15.63 -8.31
C SER A 187 14.31 -15.53 -9.61
N ASP A 188 13.36 -16.44 -9.81
CA ASP A 188 12.45 -16.38 -10.97
C ASP A 188 11.72 -15.04 -11.07
N ALA A 189 11.47 -14.37 -9.93
CA ALA A 189 10.81 -13.06 -9.89
C ALA A 189 11.68 -11.97 -10.52
N SER A 190 12.97 -11.93 -10.19
CA SER A 190 13.89 -10.95 -10.79
C SER A 190 14.17 -11.24 -12.26
N GLU A 191 14.25 -12.51 -12.66
CA GLU A 191 14.36 -12.90 -14.07
C GLU A 191 13.13 -12.46 -14.89
N ARG A 192 11.92 -12.70 -14.37
CA ARG A 192 10.68 -12.20 -14.98
C ARG A 192 10.70 -10.68 -15.12
N ALA A 193 11.10 -9.95 -14.08
CA ALA A 193 11.18 -8.49 -14.14
C ALA A 193 12.16 -7.99 -15.23
N ARG A 194 13.34 -8.62 -15.34
CA ARG A 194 14.32 -8.30 -16.40
C ARG A 194 13.77 -8.58 -17.79
N GLN A 195 13.09 -9.71 -17.97
CA GLN A 195 12.50 -10.08 -19.26
C GLN A 195 11.36 -9.15 -19.65
N ASP A 196 10.48 -8.80 -18.71
CA ASP A 196 9.38 -7.86 -18.95
C ASP A 196 9.89 -6.46 -19.28
N LEU A 197 10.90 -5.96 -18.55
CA LEU A 197 11.55 -4.70 -18.87
C LEU A 197 12.17 -4.71 -20.27
N LYS A 198 12.90 -5.79 -20.62
CA LYS A 198 13.50 -5.96 -21.95
C LYS A 198 12.44 -5.89 -23.05
N ASN A 199 11.35 -6.63 -22.88
CA ASN A 199 10.23 -6.66 -23.82
C ASN A 199 9.55 -5.29 -23.93
N MET A 200 9.39 -4.58 -22.82
CA MET A 200 8.79 -3.25 -22.77
C MET A 200 9.66 -2.23 -23.50
N MET A 201 10.94 -2.15 -23.14
CA MET A 201 11.88 -1.17 -23.70
C MET A 201 12.09 -1.37 -25.20
N ALA A 202 12.05 -2.61 -25.68
CA ALA A 202 12.12 -2.93 -27.11
C ALA A 202 10.93 -2.36 -27.94
N ARG A 203 9.80 -2.06 -27.29
CA ARG A 203 8.61 -1.48 -27.94
C ARG A 203 8.61 0.05 -27.92
N LEU A 204 9.47 0.67 -27.13
CA LEU A 204 9.56 2.13 -26.98
C LEU A 204 10.52 2.74 -28.00
N SER A 205 10.19 3.93 -28.50
CA SER A 205 11.13 4.74 -29.27
C SER A 205 12.31 5.19 -28.42
N LEU A 206 13.45 5.53 -29.04
CA LEU A 206 14.60 6.08 -28.32
C LEU A 206 14.27 7.33 -27.50
N ARG A 207 13.29 8.13 -27.94
CA ARG A 207 12.84 9.31 -27.19
C ARG A 207 12.13 8.89 -25.91
N GLU A 208 11.24 7.91 -25.99
CA GLU A 208 10.49 7.38 -24.84
C GLU A 208 11.41 6.64 -23.87
N GLN A 209 12.37 5.84 -24.36
CA GLN A 209 13.37 5.20 -23.51
C GLN A 209 14.17 6.24 -22.70
N ARG A 210 14.53 7.38 -23.31
CA ARG A 210 15.17 8.49 -22.59
C ARG A 210 14.26 9.13 -21.55
N GLN A 211 12.97 9.26 -21.84
CA GLN A 211 12.00 9.76 -20.86
C GLN A 211 11.90 8.84 -19.64
N VAL A 212 11.86 7.52 -19.87
CA VAL A 212 11.88 6.51 -18.80
C VAL A 212 13.15 6.65 -17.95
N GLN A 213 14.33 6.72 -18.58
CA GLN A 213 15.60 6.88 -17.87
C GLN A 213 15.66 8.18 -17.04
N ASN A 214 15.11 9.27 -17.56
CA ASN A 214 15.03 10.53 -16.81
C ASN A 214 14.08 10.41 -15.61
N ALA A 215 12.90 9.83 -15.80
CA ALA A 215 11.94 9.62 -14.73
C ALA A 215 12.46 8.69 -13.62
N VAL A 216 13.26 7.67 -13.97
CA VAL A 216 13.98 6.83 -13.00
C VAL A 216 15.01 7.66 -12.23
N ARG A 217 15.82 8.48 -12.92
CA ARG A 217 16.82 9.35 -12.27
C ARG A 217 16.19 10.36 -11.32
N GLU A 218 15.08 10.98 -11.72
CA GLU A 218 14.32 11.92 -10.89
C GLU A 218 13.80 11.23 -9.64
N TRP A 219 13.16 10.06 -9.79
CA TRP A 219 12.66 9.30 -8.65
C TRP A 219 13.77 8.89 -7.69
N ARG A 220 14.94 8.46 -8.19
CA ARG A 220 16.11 8.16 -7.33
C ARG A 220 16.59 9.40 -6.58
N THR A 221 16.55 10.56 -7.22
CA THR A 221 16.97 11.83 -6.61
C THR A 221 16.04 12.20 -5.46
N GLU A 222 14.72 12.10 -5.68
CA GLU A 222 13.68 12.34 -4.67
C GLU A 222 13.76 11.35 -3.49
N ASN A 223 14.20 10.12 -3.76
CA ASN A 223 14.23 9.05 -2.76
C ASN A 223 15.63 8.73 -2.20
N LYS A 224 16.65 9.53 -2.56
CA LYS A 224 18.06 9.29 -2.22
C LYS A 224 18.33 8.98 -0.74
N ALA A 225 17.69 9.72 0.17
CA ALA A 225 17.85 9.51 1.61
C ALA A 225 17.27 8.17 2.07
N GLY A 226 16.10 7.79 1.56
CA GLY A 226 15.44 6.51 1.87
C GLY A 226 16.22 5.32 1.32
N ILE A 227 16.71 5.44 0.08
CA ILE A 227 17.53 4.40 -0.57
C ILE A 227 18.78 4.12 0.26
N LYS A 228 19.48 5.16 0.72
CA LYS A 228 20.69 5.01 1.55
C LYS A 228 20.41 4.30 2.88
N ILE A 229 19.23 4.52 3.47
CA ILE A 229 18.83 3.83 4.70
C ILE A 229 18.52 2.36 4.39
N TRP A 230 17.73 2.10 3.34
CA TRP A 230 17.39 0.76 2.88
C TRP A 230 18.64 -0.08 2.56
N GLU A 231 19.60 0.45 1.81
CA GLU A 231 20.87 -0.23 1.49
C GLU A 231 21.64 -0.64 2.76
N ARG A 232 21.68 0.25 3.77
CA ARG A 232 22.33 -0.04 5.05
C ARG A 232 21.62 -1.14 5.81
N THR A 233 20.28 -1.08 5.89
CA THR A 233 19.48 -2.09 6.58
C THR A 233 19.60 -3.46 5.92
N LYS A 234 19.51 -3.52 4.58
CA LYS A 234 19.71 -4.75 3.80
C LYS A 234 21.09 -5.35 4.07
N SER A 235 22.15 -4.54 4.01
CA SER A 235 23.51 -5.00 4.28
C SER A 235 23.69 -5.52 5.72
N GLN A 236 23.03 -4.90 6.70
CA GLN A 236 23.04 -5.38 8.09
C GLN A 236 22.31 -6.72 8.24
N GLN A 237 21.17 -6.91 7.58
CA GLN A 237 20.43 -8.17 7.60
C GLN A 237 21.24 -9.32 6.99
N GLU A 238 21.85 -9.10 5.82
CA GLU A 238 22.71 -10.09 5.16
C GLU A 238 23.89 -10.51 6.06
N GLN A 239 24.50 -9.56 6.78
CA GLN A 239 25.57 -9.87 7.74
C GLN A 239 25.07 -10.71 8.92
N ILE A 240 23.90 -10.40 9.46
CA ILE A 240 23.29 -11.17 10.56
C ILE A 240 22.99 -12.60 10.11
N GLU A 241 22.45 -12.79 8.91
CA GLU A 241 22.16 -14.10 8.33
C GLU A 241 23.44 -14.92 8.09
N GLN A 242 24.49 -14.30 7.55
CA GLN A 242 25.79 -14.94 7.38
C GLN A 242 26.41 -15.37 8.71
N GLN A 243 26.28 -14.55 9.77
CA GLN A 243 26.74 -14.91 11.10
C GLN A 243 25.96 -16.09 11.70
N LYS A 244 24.64 -16.13 11.50
CA LYS A 244 23.80 -17.27 11.92
C LYS A 244 24.17 -18.55 11.18
N ALA A 245 24.42 -18.47 9.86
CA ALA A 245 24.83 -19.61 9.05
C ALA A 245 26.24 -20.11 9.39
N GLY A 246 27.17 -19.21 9.71
CA GLY A 246 28.55 -19.55 10.10
C GLY A 246 28.69 -20.09 11.53
N GLY A 247 27.78 -19.74 12.44
CA GLY A 247 27.77 -20.24 13.82
C GLY A 247 27.11 -21.62 14.02
N GLN A 248 26.63 -22.25 12.96
CA GLN A 248 26.06 -23.60 12.96
C GLN A 248 27.06 -24.69 12.47
N GLN A 249 28.33 -24.34 12.31
CA GLN A 249 29.45 -25.28 12.05
C GLN A 249 30.27 -25.51 13.33
#